data_AF-A0A914HY66-F1
#
_entry.id   AF-A0A914HY66-F1
#
_cell.length_a   1.000
_cell.length_b   1.000
_cell.length_c   1.000
_cell.angle_alpha   90.00
_cell.angle_beta   90.00
_cell.angle_gamma   90.00
#
_symmetry.space_group_name_H-M   'P 1'
#
loop_
_entity.id
_entity.type
_entity.pdbx_description
1 polymer ?
#
loop_
_entity_poly.entity_id
_entity_poly.type
_entity_poly.pdbx_seq_one_letter_code
_entity_poly.pdbx_strand_id
1 'polypeptide(L)'
;MEITNDDVCAYNLGFVRAMFDMAKSAAGHAGKGAEWNNLAESFRNQITEIDALSTELTIFVPNVHFQNPKANSAHKKVPSPSDVGANPGEYSAAN
;
A
#
# COMPACT_ATOMS: atom_id res chain seq x y z
N MET A 1 -11.27 6.71 -27.62
CA MET A 1 -10.37 5.57 -27.36
C MET A 1 -11.27 4.45 -26.88
N GLU A 2 -11.52 3.48 -27.75
CA GLU A 2 -12.33 2.31 -27.41
C GLU A 2 -11.46 1.40 -26.54
N ILE A 3 -11.89 1.13 -25.32
CA ILE A 3 -11.19 0.21 -24.41
C ILE A 3 -11.65 -1.19 -24.80
N THR A 4 -10.74 -2.02 -25.30
CA THR A 4 -11.05 -3.40 -25.66
C THR A 4 -11.17 -4.27 -24.40
N ASN A 5 -11.77 -5.45 -24.48
CA ASN A 5 -11.86 -6.36 -23.32
C ASN A 5 -10.49 -6.72 -22.74
N ASP A 6 -9.47 -6.81 -23.57
CA ASP A 6 -8.08 -7.08 -23.15
C ASP A 6 -7.52 -5.92 -22.32
N ASP A 7 -7.86 -4.67 -22.70
CA ASP A 7 -7.49 -3.47 -21.94
C ASP A 7 -8.21 -3.43 -20.57
N VAL A 8 -9.47 -3.89 -20.50
CA VAL A 8 -10.22 -3.96 -19.23
C VAL A 8 -9.61 -5.00 -18.28
N CYS A 9 -9.22 -6.17 -18.80
CA CYS A 9 -8.55 -7.20 -18.02
C CYS A 9 -7.20 -6.72 -17.47
N ALA A 10 -6.37 -6.11 -18.32
CA ALA A 10 -5.10 -5.53 -17.91
C ALA A 10 -5.28 -4.44 -16.83
N TYR A 11 -6.27 -3.58 -17.01
CA TYR A 11 -6.55 -2.49 -16.07
C TYR A 11 -7.01 -3.02 -14.70
N ASN A 12 -7.98 -3.94 -14.67
CA ASN A 12 -8.49 -4.51 -13.43
C ASN A 12 -7.42 -5.31 -12.70
N LEU A 13 -6.63 -6.12 -13.42
CA LEU A 13 -5.53 -6.88 -12.83
C LEU A 13 -4.44 -5.95 -12.27
N GLY A 14 -4.13 -4.86 -12.98
CA GLY A 14 -3.21 -3.84 -12.50
C GLY A 14 -3.70 -3.09 -11.27
N PHE A 15 -5.00 -2.80 -11.18
CA PHE A 15 -5.59 -2.22 -9.98
C PHE A 15 -5.46 -3.17 -8.77
N VAL A 16 -5.79 -4.46 -8.93
CA VAL A 16 -5.69 -5.46 -7.85
C VAL A 16 -4.23 -5.60 -7.40
N ARG A 17 -3.29 -5.69 -8.33
CA ARG A 17 -1.86 -5.72 -8.02
C ARG A 17 -1.41 -4.51 -7.21
N ALA A 18 -1.85 -3.31 -7.61
CA ALA A 18 -1.55 -2.06 -6.91
C ALA A 18 -2.10 -2.07 -5.48
N MET A 19 -3.33 -2.57 -5.28
CA MET A 19 -3.92 -2.69 -3.94
C MET A 19 -3.12 -3.63 -3.03
N PHE A 20 -2.60 -4.74 -3.54
CA PHE A 20 -1.72 -5.62 -2.77
C PHE A 20 -0.38 -4.96 -2.42
N ASP A 21 0.22 -4.18 -3.34
CA ASP A 21 1.46 -3.45 -3.04
C ASP A 21 1.25 -2.38 -1.95
N MET A 22 0.11 -1.67 -2.01
CA MET A 22 -0.30 -0.73 -0.95
C MET A 22 -0.50 -1.43 0.39
N ALA A 23 -1.21 -2.56 0.41
CA ALA A 23 -1.47 -3.32 1.64
C ALA A 23 -0.18 -3.89 2.25
N LYS A 24 0.75 -4.36 1.41
CA LYS A 24 2.10 -4.77 1.82
C LYS A 24 2.87 -3.62 2.49
N SER A 25 2.85 -2.44 1.88
CA SER A 25 3.51 -1.24 2.44
C SER A 25 2.89 -0.83 3.77
N ALA A 26 1.55 -0.82 3.85
CA ALA A 26 0.82 -0.51 5.09
C ALA A 26 1.12 -1.52 6.21
N ALA A 27 1.10 -2.82 5.91
CA ALA A 27 1.46 -3.86 6.88
C ALA A 27 2.91 -3.72 7.36
N GLY A 28 3.86 -3.44 6.45
CA GLY A 28 5.25 -3.17 6.81
C GLY A 28 5.44 -1.91 7.66
N HIS A 29 4.53 -0.93 7.55
CA HIS A 29 4.55 0.28 8.36
C HIS A 29 3.86 0.11 9.72
N ALA A 30 2.80 -0.70 9.80
CA ALA A 30 1.94 -0.86 10.98
C ALA A 30 2.67 -1.40 12.23
N GLY A 31 3.79 -2.11 12.07
CA GLY A 31 4.66 -2.47 13.19
C GLY A 31 5.60 -3.63 12.90
N LYS A 32 6.48 -3.95 13.86
CA LYS A 32 7.48 -5.04 13.77
C LYS A 32 6.97 -6.39 14.30
N GLY A 33 5.66 -6.54 14.49
CA GLY A 33 5.05 -7.77 15.01
C GLY A 33 5.04 -8.91 13.99
N ALA A 34 5.10 -10.15 14.47
CA ALA A 34 5.08 -11.35 13.59
C ALA A 34 3.84 -11.39 12.70
N GLU A 35 2.68 -10.97 13.22
CA GLU A 35 1.42 -10.90 12.49
C GLU A 35 1.50 -9.95 11.28
N TRP A 36 2.05 -8.74 11.48
CA TRP A 36 2.23 -7.75 10.42
C TRP A 36 3.25 -8.21 9.37
N ASN A 37 4.34 -8.86 9.80
CA ASN A 37 5.33 -9.43 8.90
C ASN A 37 4.73 -10.54 8.03
N ASN A 38 3.99 -11.48 8.63
CA ASN A 38 3.31 -12.57 7.93
C ASN A 38 2.27 -12.04 6.94
N LEU A 39 1.55 -10.97 7.32
CA LEU A 39 0.57 -10.33 6.45
C LEU A 39 1.24 -9.63 5.26
N ALA A 40 2.34 -8.89 5.50
CA ALA A 40 3.13 -8.28 4.43
C ALA A 40 3.73 -9.32 3.47
N GLU A 41 4.17 -10.46 3.99
CA GLU A 41 4.66 -11.58 3.18
C GLU A 41 3.54 -12.21 2.35
N SER A 42 2.35 -12.39 2.92
CA SER A 42 1.19 -12.90 2.20
C SER A 42 0.79 -11.98 1.04
N PHE A 43 0.79 -10.66 1.23
CA PHE A 43 0.56 -9.69 0.16
C PHE A 43 1.66 -9.72 -0.91
N ARG A 44 2.93 -9.92 -0.51
CA ARG A 44 4.03 -10.10 -1.46
C ARG A 44 3.81 -11.34 -2.35
N ASN A 45 3.34 -12.44 -1.78
CA ASN A 45 3.09 -13.67 -2.54
C ASN A 45 1.98 -13.47 -3.58
N GLN A 46 0.90 -12.77 -3.22
CA GLN A 46 -0.17 -12.43 -4.16
C GLN A 46 0.31 -11.55 -5.32
N ILE A 47 1.21 -10.60 -5.08
CA ILE A 47 1.83 -9.81 -6.15
C ILE A 47 2.63 -10.70 -7.10
N THR A 48 3.43 -11.63 -6.56
CA THR A 48 4.22 -12.58 -7.36
C THR A 48 3.34 -13.48 -8.23
N GLU A 49 2.22 -13.97 -7.68
CA GLU A 49 1.25 -14.78 -8.44
C GLU A 49 0.61 -13.98 -9.58
N ILE A 50 0.23 -12.73 -9.32
CA ILE A 50 -0.32 -11.84 -10.36
C ILE A 50 0.73 -11.55 -11.44
N ASP A 51 1.99 -11.30 -11.07
CA ASP A 51 3.08 -11.05 -12.03
C ASP A 51 3.35 -12.29 -12.91
N ALA A 52 3.28 -13.49 -12.35
CA ALA A 52 3.40 -14.75 -13.09
C ALA A 52 2.23 -14.94 -14.08
N LEU A 53 0.99 -14.77 -13.62
CA LEU A 53 -0.21 -14.87 -14.46
C LEU A 53 -0.22 -13.83 -15.59
N SER A 54 0.20 -12.60 -15.28
CA SER A 54 0.31 -11.52 -16.28
C SER A 54 1.31 -11.88 -17.37
N THR A 55 2.43 -12.50 -16.99
CA THR A 55 3.45 -12.98 -17.94
C THR A 55 2.92 -14.12 -18.80
N GLU A 56 2.29 -15.12 -18.19
CA GLU A 56 1.72 -16.28 -18.89
C GLU A 56 0.65 -15.88 -19.91
N LEU A 57 -0.22 -14.94 -19.53
CA LEU A 57 -1.34 -14.50 -20.35
C LEU A 57 -0.99 -13.32 -21.28
N THR A 58 0.26 -12.89 -21.30
CA THR A 58 0.72 -11.73 -22.09
C THR A 58 -0.07 -10.45 -21.78
N ILE A 59 -0.53 -10.31 -20.53
CA ILE A 59 -1.26 -9.14 -20.04
C ILE A 59 -0.25 -8.12 -19.53
N PHE A 60 -0.23 -6.94 -20.13
CA PHE A 60 0.64 -5.86 -19.65
C PHE A 60 0.03 -5.19 -18.43
N VAL A 61 0.51 -5.55 -17.24
CA VAL A 61 0.11 -4.89 -16.00
C VAL A 61 1.05 -3.72 -15.70
N PRO A 62 0.55 -2.47 -15.63
CA PRO A 62 1.37 -1.34 -15.25
C PRO A 62 1.89 -1.51 -13.82
N ASN A 63 3.21 -1.41 -13.67
CA ASN A 63 3.88 -1.59 -12.40
C ASN A 63 3.72 -0.31 -11.56
N VAL A 64 2.64 -0.23 -10.77
CA VAL A 64 2.42 0.86 -9.83
C VAL A 64 3.24 0.60 -8.59
N HIS A 65 4.29 1.40 -8.38
CA HIS A 65 5.11 1.34 -7.19
C HIS A 65 4.69 2.44 -6.23
N PHE A 66 4.12 2.07 -5.09
CA PHE A 66 3.87 3.04 -4.03
C PHE A 66 5.19 3.29 -3.31
N GLN A 67 5.66 4.54 -3.39
CA GLN A 67 6.79 4.94 -2.56
C GLN A 67 6.43 4.73 -1.09
N ASN A 68 7.36 4.18 -0.31
CA ASN A 68 7.19 4.13 1.14
C ASN A 68 6.87 5.54 1.64
N PRO A 69 5.83 5.71 2.49
CA PRO A 69 5.52 7.00 3.07
C PRO A 69 6.77 7.50 3.79
N LYS A 70 7.37 8.58 3.27
CA LYS A 70 8.47 9.24 3.94
C LYS A 70 7.86 9.96 5.12
N ALA A 71 8.36 9.70 6.33
CA ALA A 71 8.14 10.59 7.47
C ALA A 71 8.91 11.90 7.19
N ASN A 72 8.42 12.71 6.27
CA ASN A 72 8.81 14.11 6.19
C ASN A 72 8.01 14.87 7.25
N SER A 73 8.56 15.98 7.73
CA SER A 73 7.99 16.79 8.82
C SER A 73 6.56 17.31 8.57
N ALA A 74 5.99 17.05 7.38
CA ALA A 74 4.60 17.35 7.01
C ALA A 74 3.59 16.31 7.52
N HIS A 75 4.00 15.05 7.73
CA HIS A 75 3.23 14.11 8.52
C HIS A 75 3.51 14.44 9.99
N LYS A 76 2.74 15.39 10.54
CA LYS A 76 2.70 15.64 11.98
C LYS A 76 2.67 14.28 12.68
N LYS A 77 3.65 14.04 13.56
CA LYS A 77 3.63 12.93 14.50
C LYS A 77 2.19 12.81 14.98
N VAL A 78 1.51 11.73 14.60
CA VAL A 78 0.27 11.36 15.28
C VAL A 78 0.68 11.33 16.76
N PRO A 79 0.04 12.12 17.64
CA PRO A 79 0.45 12.18 19.03
C PRO A 79 0.55 10.76 19.57
N SER A 80 1.66 10.43 20.22
CA SER A 80 1.76 9.13 20.86
C SER A 80 0.65 9.02 21.92
N PRO A 81 0.18 7.83 22.29
CA PRO A 81 -0.86 7.70 23.32
C PRO A 81 -0.52 8.43 24.62
N SER A 82 0.78 8.54 24.97
CA SER A 82 1.28 9.36 26.08
C SER A 82 1.09 10.87 25.88
N ASP A 83 1.15 11.36 24.64
CA ASP A 83 0.93 12.77 24.30
C ASP A 83 -0.58 13.14 24.35
N VAL A 84 -1.47 12.18 24.01
CA VAL A 84 -2.93 12.38 24.06
C VAL A 84 -3.43 12.47 25.51
N GLY A 85 -2.82 11.72 26.43
CA GLY A 85 -3.18 11.76 27.85
C GLY A 85 -2.72 13.03 28.58
N ALA A 86 -1.67 13.69 28.08
CA ALA A 86 -1.10 14.86 28.73
C ALA A 86 -1.85 16.17 28.42
N ASN A 87 -2.30 16.36 27.17
CA ASN A 87 -3.04 17.57 26.75
C ASN A 87 -4.18 17.22 25.77
N PRO A 88 -5.38 16.91 26.28
CA PRO A 88 -6.56 16.74 25.43
C PRO A 88 -6.96 18.09 24.83
N GLY A 89 -6.68 18.31 23.53
CA GLY A 89 -7.21 19.43 22.75
C GLY A 89 -6.23 20.52 22.28
N GLU A 90 -4.94 20.46 22.62
CA GLU A 90 -3.99 21.55 22.26
C GLU A 90 -3.33 21.42 20.88
N TYR A 91 -3.45 20.28 20.18
CA TYR A 91 -2.85 20.13 18.85
C TYR A 91 -3.76 20.72 17.75
N SER A 92 -4.19 21.97 17.93
CA SER A 92 -4.67 22.80 16.83
C SER A 92 -3.45 23.27 16.02
N ALA A 93 -3.60 23.30 14.70
CA ALA A 93 -2.51 23.52 13.78
C ALA A 93 -1.71 24.81 14.05
N ALA A 94 -0.42 24.69 14.33
CA ALA A 94 0.55 25.75 14.09
C ALA A 94 1.19 25.55 12.71
N ASN A 95 1.22 26.64 11.94
CA ASN A 95 1.77 26.81 10.59
C ASN A 95 3.27 26.51 10.51
#